data_AF-A0A7S0FIR2-F1
#
_entry.id   AF-A0A7S0FIR2-F1
#
_cell.length_a   1.000
_cell.length_b   1.000
_cell.length_c   1.000
_cell.angle_alpha   90.00
_cell.angle_beta   90.00
_cell.angle_gamma   90.00
#
_symmetry.space_group_name_H-M   'P 1'
#
loop_
_entity.id
_entity.type
_entity.pdbx_description
1 polymer ?
#
loop_
_entity_poly.entity_id
_entity_poly.type
_entity_poly.pdbx_seq_one_letter_code
_entity_poly.pdbx_strand_id
1 'polypeptide(L)'
;MYKLTVASLLLTSASAFSPAQVGKASTALAADFSQEVGVQVPTGFYDPLFLLSGADQDRFDKLRYVELKHGRIAQLAFLGQIATRAGMHLPGNIDYSGHSFSSYPNGVAALFGPDAIPKEGLLQMIAFVGFLE
;
A
#
# COMPACT_ATOMS: atom_id res chain seq x y z
N MET A 1 21.38 -71.40 -23.17
CA MET A 1 20.84 -70.99 -21.84
C MET A 1 21.68 -69.92 -21.11
N TYR A 2 22.83 -69.46 -21.64
CA TYR A 2 23.71 -68.47 -20.97
C TYR A 2 23.61 -67.02 -21.47
N LYS A 3 22.88 -66.75 -22.55
CA LYS A 3 22.79 -65.40 -23.16
C LYS A 3 21.71 -64.51 -22.53
N LEU A 4 20.76 -65.09 -21.80
CA LEU A 4 19.65 -64.38 -21.15
C LEU A 4 19.99 -63.89 -19.73
N THR A 5 20.95 -64.51 -19.04
CA THR A 5 21.35 -64.14 -17.67
C THR A 5 22.23 -62.89 -17.62
N VAL A 6 23.02 -62.64 -18.66
CA VAL A 6 23.91 -61.46 -18.74
C VAL A 6 23.11 -60.16 -18.99
N ALA A 7 21.97 -60.25 -19.67
CA ALA A 7 21.14 -59.07 -19.96
C ALA A 7 20.46 -58.50 -18.70
N SER A 8 20.00 -59.33 -17.77
CA SER A 8 19.35 -58.85 -16.53
C SER A 8 20.30 -58.15 -15.55
N LEU A 9 21.61 -58.45 -15.59
CA LEU A 9 22.61 -57.82 -14.74
C LEU A 9 22.99 -56.39 -15.17
N LEU A 10 22.80 -56.07 -16.45
CA LEU A 10 23.08 -54.72 -16.96
C LEU A 10 21.90 -53.75 -16.71
N LEU A 11 20.66 -54.26 -16.73
CA LEU A 11 19.47 -53.43 -16.45
C LEU A 11 19.37 -52.97 -15.00
N THR A 12 19.88 -53.73 -14.02
CA THR A 12 19.91 -53.32 -12.61
C THR A 12 21.00 -52.31 -12.28
N SER A 13 22.02 -52.16 -13.14
CA SER A 13 23.10 -51.19 -12.93
C SER A 13 22.73 -49.75 -13.32
N ALA A 14 21.68 -49.56 -14.13
CA ALA A 14 21.27 -48.24 -14.62
C ALA A 14 20.36 -47.47 -13.64
N SER A 15 19.61 -48.16 -12.76
CA SER A 15 18.73 -47.49 -11.78
C SER A 15 19.47 -46.96 -10.55
N ALA A 16 20.68 -47.47 -10.28
CA ALA A 16 21.50 -47.09 -9.13
C ALA A 16 22.17 -45.71 -9.27
N PHE A 17 22.17 -45.13 -10.48
CA PHE A 17 22.74 -43.80 -10.77
C PHE A 17 21.68 -42.74 -11.08
N SER A 18 20.41 -42.97 -10.73
CA SER A 18 19.41 -41.90 -10.78
C SER A 18 19.76 -40.85 -9.71
N PRO A 19 19.95 -39.56 -10.06
CA PRO A 19 20.22 -38.54 -9.06
C PRO A 19 19.03 -38.50 -8.10
N ALA A 20 19.31 -38.75 -6.81
CA ALA A 20 18.31 -38.57 -5.77
C ALA A 20 17.74 -37.16 -5.91
N GLN A 21 16.42 -37.06 -5.99
CA GLN A 21 15.72 -35.78 -5.94
C GLN A 21 15.99 -35.18 -4.56
N VAL A 22 17.09 -34.43 -4.44
CA VAL A 22 17.35 -33.58 -3.28
C VAL A 22 16.22 -32.57 -3.32
N GLY A 23 15.21 -32.77 -2.46
CA GLY A 23 14.10 -31.85 -2.34
C GLY A 23 14.68 -30.45 -2.22
N LYS A 24 14.36 -29.58 -3.19
CA LYS A 24 14.70 -28.16 -3.08
C LYS A 24 13.97 -27.66 -1.84
N ALA A 25 14.69 -27.53 -0.73
CA ALA A 25 14.20 -26.76 0.40
C ALA A 25 13.93 -25.35 -0.15
N SER A 26 12.65 -24.98 -0.27
CA SER A 26 12.28 -23.61 -0.56
C SER A 26 12.76 -22.78 0.63
N THR A 27 13.88 -22.10 0.46
CA THR A 27 14.37 -21.08 1.41
C THR A 27 13.64 -19.76 1.19
N ALA A 28 12.37 -19.79 0.76
CA ALA A 28 11.51 -18.67 1.02
C ALA A 28 11.34 -18.65 2.54
N LEU A 29 12.21 -17.91 3.24
CA LEU A 29 11.83 -17.35 4.54
C LEU A 29 10.48 -16.69 4.26
N ALA A 30 9.39 -17.31 4.71
CA ALA A 30 8.14 -16.59 4.81
C ALA A 30 8.46 -15.42 5.74
N ALA A 31 8.55 -14.22 5.17
CA ALA A 31 8.90 -13.03 5.94
C ALA A 31 7.85 -12.90 7.05
N ASP A 32 8.32 -13.04 8.30
CA ASP A 32 7.45 -12.94 9.47
C ASP A 32 7.26 -11.46 9.81
N PHE A 33 6.16 -10.89 9.32
CA PHE A 33 5.82 -9.48 9.51
C PHE A 33 5.15 -9.18 10.87
N SER A 34 5.07 -10.16 11.78
CA SER A 34 4.39 -10.00 13.07
C SER A 34 5.14 -9.09 14.06
N GLN A 35 6.41 -8.80 13.82
CA GLN A 35 7.25 -7.92 14.66
C GLN A 35 7.46 -6.52 14.05
N GLU A 36 6.77 -6.22 12.94
CA GLU A 36 6.95 -4.97 12.22
C GLU A 36 6.22 -3.79 12.87
N VAL A 37 6.67 -2.58 12.57
CA VAL A 37 6.07 -1.33 13.08
C VAL A 37 4.59 -1.26 12.70
N GLY A 38 3.74 -0.91 13.67
CA GLY A 38 2.27 -0.82 13.50
C GLY A 38 1.52 -2.04 14.00
N VAL A 39 2.20 -3.14 14.33
CA VAL A 39 1.61 -4.24 15.10
C VAL A 39 1.41 -3.77 16.55
N GLN A 40 0.14 -3.60 16.94
CA GLN A 40 -0.23 -3.11 18.27
C GLN A 40 -1.40 -3.91 18.86
N VAL A 41 -1.45 -3.96 20.18
CA VAL A 41 -2.57 -4.52 20.95
C VAL A 41 -3.81 -3.62 20.75
N PRO A 42 -5.04 -4.15 20.64
CA PRO A 42 -5.49 -5.53 20.86
C PRO A 42 -5.42 -6.46 19.64
N THR A 43 -5.25 -5.92 18.45
CA THR A 43 -5.38 -6.70 17.21
C THR A 43 -4.13 -7.48 16.83
N GLY A 44 -2.95 -7.08 17.32
CA GLY A 44 -1.69 -7.71 16.92
C GLY A 44 -1.49 -7.60 15.40
N PHE A 45 -0.97 -8.66 14.79
CA PHE A 45 -0.81 -8.75 13.34
C PHE A 45 -2.19 -8.94 12.68
N TYR A 46 -2.65 -7.93 11.95
CA TYR A 46 -3.98 -7.89 11.35
C TYR A 46 -3.92 -7.92 9.82
N ASP A 47 -4.12 -9.09 9.24
CA ASP A 47 -4.27 -9.28 7.79
C ASP A 47 -5.43 -10.25 7.48
N PRO A 48 -6.70 -9.80 7.56
CA PRO A 48 -7.86 -10.65 7.30
C PRO A 48 -8.04 -10.97 5.81
N LEU A 49 -7.41 -10.22 4.91
CA LEU A 49 -7.51 -10.38 3.46
C LEU A 49 -6.31 -11.13 2.85
N PHE A 50 -5.39 -11.62 3.71
CA PHE A 50 -4.19 -12.35 3.31
C PHE A 50 -3.34 -11.61 2.27
N LEU A 51 -3.29 -10.27 2.35
CA LEU A 51 -2.56 -9.43 1.39
C LEU A 51 -1.05 -9.65 1.44
N LEU A 52 -0.54 -10.15 2.57
CA LEU A 52 0.87 -10.48 2.81
C LEU A 52 1.17 -11.98 2.68
N SER A 53 0.17 -12.81 2.35
CA SER A 53 0.39 -14.24 2.15
C SER A 53 1.26 -14.51 0.93
N GLY A 54 2.45 -15.08 1.16
CA GLY A 54 3.44 -15.33 0.11
C GLY A 54 4.02 -14.05 -0.51
N ALA A 55 3.86 -12.90 0.14
CA ALA A 55 4.42 -11.64 -0.30
C ALA A 55 5.93 -11.59 -0.02
N ASP A 56 6.65 -10.96 -0.93
CA ASP A 56 8.03 -10.54 -0.80
C ASP A 56 8.15 -9.25 0.05
N GLN A 57 9.36 -8.99 0.55
CA GLN A 57 9.66 -7.78 1.33
C GLN A 57 9.31 -6.50 0.55
N ASP A 58 9.60 -6.48 -0.76
CA ASP A 58 9.34 -5.31 -1.61
C ASP A 58 7.85 -4.94 -1.67
N ARG A 59 6.96 -5.95 -1.68
CA ARG A 59 5.52 -5.73 -1.62
C ARG A 59 5.08 -5.22 -0.25
N PHE A 60 5.65 -5.72 0.84
CA PHE A 60 5.39 -5.22 2.18
C PHE A 60 5.80 -3.75 2.31
N ASP A 61 7.01 -3.39 1.88
CA ASP A 61 7.54 -2.03 1.95
C ASP A 61 6.68 -1.05 1.13
N LYS A 62 6.22 -1.48 -0.05
CA LYS A 62 5.29 -0.69 -0.88
C LYS A 62 3.94 -0.48 -0.18
N LEU A 63 3.36 -1.54 0.40
CA LEU A 63 2.09 -1.43 1.13
C LEU A 63 2.24 -0.52 2.36
N ARG A 64 3.36 -0.60 3.07
CA ARG A 64 3.68 0.27 4.20
C ARG A 64 3.82 1.73 3.77
N TYR A 65 4.49 1.99 2.65
CA TYR A 65 4.61 3.34 2.10
C TYR A 65 3.24 3.92 1.74
N VAL A 66 2.39 3.13 1.11
CA VAL A 66 1.01 3.50 0.76
C VAL A 66 0.21 3.80 2.03
N GLU A 67 0.28 2.94 3.05
CA GLU A 67 -0.38 3.15 4.35
C GLU A 67 0.05 4.48 4.98
N LEU A 68 1.36 4.74 5.05
CA LEU A 68 1.91 5.95 5.66
C LEU A 68 1.48 7.22 4.90
N LYS A 69 1.50 7.19 3.57
CA LYS A 69 1.05 8.31 2.73
C LYS A 69 -0.43 8.62 2.95
N HIS A 70 -1.29 7.60 2.94
CA HIS A 70 -2.73 7.78 3.19
C HIS A 70 -3.01 8.24 4.63
N GLY A 71 -2.29 7.71 5.62
CA GLY A 71 -2.40 8.11 7.02
C GLY A 71 -2.09 9.61 7.22
N ARG A 72 -1.00 10.10 6.63
CA ARG A 72 -0.63 11.52 6.69
C ARG A 72 -1.66 12.43 6.04
N ILE A 73 -2.18 12.04 4.87
CA ILE A 73 -3.24 12.77 4.17
C ILE A 73 -4.51 12.80 5.04
N ALA A 74 -4.90 11.67 5.64
CA ALA A 74 -6.08 11.59 6.49
C ALA A 74 -5.95 12.43 7.77
N GLN A 75 -4.77 12.49 8.40
CA GLN A 75 -4.51 13.33 9.57
C GLN A 75 -4.73 14.82 9.25
N LEU A 76 -4.15 15.30 8.14
CA LEU A 76 -4.31 16.69 7.70
C LEU A 76 -5.76 16.99 7.28
N ALA A 77 -6.41 16.06 6.57
CA ALA A 77 -7.80 16.22 6.15
C ALA A 77 -8.76 16.29 7.35
N PHE A 78 -8.56 15.44 8.37
CA PHE A 78 -9.37 15.43 9.58
C PHE A 78 -9.22 16.73 10.38
N LEU A 79 -7.98 17.15 10.64
CA LEU A 79 -7.72 18.41 11.34
C LEU A 79 -8.26 19.61 10.56
N GLY A 80 -8.05 19.65 9.24
CA GLY A 80 -8.55 20.69 8.36
C GLY A 80 -10.07 20.80 8.40
N GLN A 81 -10.79 19.67 8.41
CA GLN A 81 -12.25 19.66 8.52
C GLN A 81 -12.74 20.15 9.89
N ILE A 82 -12.03 19.85 10.98
CA ILE A 82 -12.37 20.39 12.30
C ILE A 82 -12.17 21.90 12.32
N ALA A 83 -11.03 22.38 11.82
CA ALA A 83 -10.69 23.80 11.82
C ALA A 83 -11.68 24.66 11.03
N THR A 84 -12.02 24.25 9.80
CA THR A 84 -12.97 24.97 8.94
C THR A 84 -14.40 24.94 9.51
N ARG A 85 -14.81 23.82 10.10
CA ARG A 85 -16.11 23.72 10.78
C ARG A 85 -16.18 24.53 12.08
N ALA A 86 -15.06 24.72 12.76
CA ALA A 86 -14.96 25.61 13.92
C ALA A 86 -15.02 27.10 13.54
N GLY A 87 -15.09 27.43 12.25
CA GLY A 87 -15.13 28.81 11.75
C GLY A 87 -13.76 29.49 11.73
N MET A 88 -12.68 28.72 11.85
CA MET A 88 -11.32 29.26 11.74
C MET A 88 -10.96 29.39 10.26
N HIS A 89 -11.03 30.62 9.77
CA HIS A 89 -10.65 30.97 8.40
C HIS A 89 -9.51 31.99 8.42
N LEU A 90 -8.73 32.01 7.34
CA LEU A 90 -7.73 33.05 7.13
C LEU A 90 -8.43 34.40 6.96
N PRO A 91 -7.89 35.50 7.52
CA PRO A 91 -8.44 36.82 7.28
C PRO A 91 -8.16 37.26 5.84
N GLY A 92 -9.14 37.92 5.21
CA GLY A 92 -9.02 38.50 3.87
C GLY A 92 -9.77 37.76 2.77
N ASN A 93 -9.42 38.09 1.53
CA ASN A 93 -10.05 37.57 0.33
C ASN A 93 -9.18 36.50 -0.34
N ILE A 94 -9.81 35.44 -0.82
CA ILE A 94 -9.12 34.38 -1.57
C ILE A 94 -8.74 34.83 -2.98
N ASP A 95 -9.46 35.82 -3.51
CA ASP A 95 -9.33 36.31 -4.87
C ASP A 95 -9.31 37.84 -4.93
N TYR A 96 -9.05 38.35 -6.14
CA TYR A 96 -9.09 39.78 -6.43
C TYR A 96 -10.52 40.32 -6.62
N SER A 97 -11.53 39.44 -6.73
CA SER A 97 -12.96 39.79 -6.85
C SER A 97 -13.61 40.14 -5.53
N GLY A 98 -12.98 39.81 -4.40
CA GLY A 98 -13.46 40.15 -3.06
C GLY A 98 -14.19 39.04 -2.33
N HIS A 99 -14.08 37.79 -2.77
CA HIS A 99 -14.63 36.63 -2.06
C HIS A 99 -13.77 36.31 -0.83
N SER A 100 -14.37 36.33 0.36
CA SER A 100 -13.66 36.08 1.63
C SER A 100 -13.45 34.58 1.87
N PHE A 101 -12.42 34.21 2.62
CA PHE A 101 -12.21 32.79 2.99
C PHE A 101 -13.39 32.19 3.80
N SER A 102 -14.17 33.03 4.46
CA SER A 102 -15.37 32.65 5.21
C SER A 102 -16.62 32.46 4.36
N SER A 103 -16.65 32.92 3.11
CA SER A 103 -17.84 32.82 2.26
C SER A 103 -18.00 31.44 1.62
N TYR A 104 -16.97 30.60 1.65
CA TYR A 104 -17.01 29.26 1.07
C TYR A 104 -17.61 28.23 2.03
N PRO A 105 -18.40 27.27 1.51
CA PRO A 105 -19.02 26.24 2.33
C PRO A 105 -17.99 25.22 2.82
N ASN A 106 -18.30 24.52 3.91
CA ASN A 106 -17.41 23.52 4.51
C ASN A 106 -17.56 22.12 3.88
N GLY A 107 -16.51 21.31 3.98
CA GLY A 107 -16.51 19.90 3.55
C GLY A 107 -16.66 19.71 2.04
N VAL A 108 -17.43 18.69 1.64
CA VAL A 108 -17.58 18.31 0.21
C VAL A 108 -18.22 19.42 -0.62
N ALA A 109 -19.04 20.28 -0.01
CA ALA A 109 -19.63 21.44 -0.66
C ALA A 109 -18.58 22.47 -1.10
N ALA A 110 -17.42 22.55 -0.43
CA ALA A 110 -16.31 23.40 -0.86
C ALA A 110 -15.74 22.99 -2.22
N LEU A 111 -15.90 21.70 -2.58
CA LEU A 111 -15.30 21.10 -3.76
C LEU A 111 -16.30 20.95 -4.92
N PHE A 112 -17.56 20.60 -4.61
CA PHE A 112 -18.59 20.31 -5.62
C PHE A 112 -19.92 21.05 -5.41
N GLY A 113 -19.98 21.95 -4.42
CA GLY A 113 -21.18 22.74 -4.14
C GLY A 113 -21.45 23.87 -5.14
N PRO A 114 -22.61 24.52 -5.05
CA PRO A 114 -22.96 25.67 -5.88
C PRO A 114 -22.01 26.86 -5.67
N ASP A 115 -21.51 27.03 -4.43
CA ASP A 115 -20.54 28.07 -4.04
C ASP A 115 -19.13 27.48 -3.81
N ALA A 116 -18.73 26.51 -4.62
CA ALA A 116 -17.43 25.85 -4.50
C ALA A 116 -16.25 26.77 -4.88
N ILE A 117 -15.05 26.38 -4.44
CA ILE A 117 -13.80 27.03 -4.83
C ILE A 117 -13.64 26.98 -6.36
N PRO A 118 -13.20 28.08 -7.02
CA PRO A 118 -12.98 28.10 -8.46
C PRO A 118 -12.07 26.95 -8.92
N LYS A 119 -12.41 26.33 -10.06
CA LYS A 119 -11.69 25.18 -10.62
C LYS A 119 -10.21 25.47 -10.90
N GLU A 120 -9.89 26.71 -11.27
CA GLU A 120 -8.51 27.15 -11.48
C GLU A 120 -7.67 27.05 -10.21
N GLY A 121 -8.23 27.43 -9.05
CA GLY A 121 -7.55 27.31 -7.76
C GLY A 121 -7.33 25.85 -7.36
N LEU A 122 -8.31 24.98 -7.61
CA LEU A 122 -8.18 23.54 -7.41
C LEU A 122 -7.09 22.94 -8.30
N LEU A 123 -7.03 23.36 -9.57
CA LEU A 123 -6.01 22.91 -10.51
C LEU A 123 -4.61 23.33 -10.06
N GLN A 124 -4.44 24.56 -9.57
CA GLN A 124 -3.16 25.04 -9.02
C GLN A 124 -2.70 24.19 -7.83
N MET A 125 -3.61 23.89 -6.90
CA MET A 125 -3.30 23.04 -5.75
C MET A 125 -2.90 21.62 -6.18
N ILE A 126 -3.66 21.01 -7.10
CA ILE A 126 -3.37 19.65 -7.59
C ILE A 126 -2.07 19.63 -8.40
N ALA A 127 -1.81 20.64 -9.23
CA ALA A 127 -0.58 20.75 -10.00
C ALA A 127 0.65 20.91 -9.09
N PHE A 128 0.54 21.72 -8.04
CA PHE A 128 1.63 21.89 -7.08
C PHE A 128 1.89 20.63 -6.26
N VAL A 129 0.83 19.98 -5.74
CA VAL A 129 0.98 18.70 -5.03
C VAL A 129 1.51 17.62 -5.97
N GLY A 130 1.04 17.56 -7.21
CA GLY A 130 1.53 16.62 -8.22
C GLY A 130 2.98 16.86 -8.65
N PHE A 131 3.51 18.07 -8.47
CA PHE A 131 4.94 18.36 -8.65
C PHE A 131 5.80 17.90 -7.46
N LEU A 132 5.22 17.84 -6.25
CA LEU A 132 5.93 17.44 -5.04
C LEU A 132 6.00 15.92 -4.82
N GLU A 133 5.08 15.16 -5.44
CA GLU A 133 5.06 13.69 -5.39
C GLU A 133 5.99 13.04 -6.42
#